data_AF-A0A2E1EQP0-F1
#
_entry.id   AF-A0A2E1EQP0-F1
#
_cell.length_a   1.000
_cell.length_b   1.000
_cell.length_c   1.000
_cell.angle_alpha   90.00
_cell.angle_beta   90.00
_cell.angle_gamma   90.00
#
_symmetry.space_group_name_H-M   'P 1'
#
loop_
_entity.id
_entity.type
_entity.pdbx_description
1 polymer ?
#
loop_
_entity_poly.entity_id
_entity_poly.type
_entity_poly.pdbx_seq_one_letter_code
_entity_poly.pdbx_strand_id
1 'polypeptide(L)'
;MNEFLNFCNLNNFEYWLVIRLYFAAIFPIFLTIYYFFRGNISYSKAYTLISSFFIVALGWEIWMTYGLAGGLPVDERRSVMLTCAIPVNINWLLNSLADVLIVWIGLFFVKTYYKNKKSPFIKWEWGAFFILLIWFIVQNIYVEAFFYHLQLGSNGDLSWAPLQPLGSWYNPTLFKILGNPITFQTQSCWIIITPIIYYLSIYFNRIQKDF
;
A
#
# COMPACT_ATOMS: atom_id res chain seq x y z
N MET A 1 13.17 -29.98 5.69
CA MET A 1 12.91 -28.53 5.77
C MET A 1 12.80 -27.85 4.40
N ASN A 2 13.32 -28.43 3.31
CA ASN A 2 13.17 -27.92 1.93
C ASN A 2 11.83 -28.26 1.23
N GLU A 3 11.11 -29.32 1.64
CA GLU A 3 9.87 -29.71 0.95
C GLU A 3 8.63 -28.89 1.34
N PHE A 4 8.57 -28.36 2.57
CA PHE A 4 7.39 -27.61 3.04
C PHE A 4 7.25 -26.22 2.37
N LEU A 5 8.33 -25.70 1.79
CA LEU A 5 8.36 -24.41 1.07
C LEU A 5 8.32 -24.57 -0.46
N ASN A 6 8.35 -25.80 -0.97
CA ASN A 6 8.34 -26.10 -2.42
C ASN A 6 6.93 -26.28 -3.01
N PHE A 7 5.87 -25.96 -2.25
CA PHE A 7 4.49 -26.30 -2.63
C PHE A 7 4.02 -25.73 -3.99
N CYS A 8 4.64 -24.63 -4.45
CA CYS A 8 4.25 -23.95 -5.68
C CYS A 8 5.37 -23.89 -6.74
N ASN A 9 6.52 -24.54 -6.53
CA ASN A 9 7.69 -24.50 -7.44
C ASN A 9 8.09 -23.07 -7.86
N LEU A 10 8.12 -22.14 -6.91
CA LEU A 10 8.50 -20.74 -7.15
C LEU A 10 9.96 -20.66 -7.59
N ASN A 11 10.27 -19.78 -8.54
CA ASN A 11 11.66 -19.41 -8.78
C ASN A 11 12.18 -18.51 -7.65
N ASN A 12 13.50 -18.31 -7.57
CA ASN A 12 14.11 -17.51 -6.50
C ASN A 12 13.54 -16.08 -6.42
N PHE A 13 13.22 -15.46 -7.55
CA PHE A 13 12.69 -14.09 -7.58
C PHE A 13 11.28 -14.04 -6.99
N GLU A 14 10.39 -14.93 -7.44
CA GLU A 14 9.02 -15.04 -6.96
C GLU A 14 8.96 -15.39 -5.47
N TYR A 15 9.85 -16.28 -5.01
CA TYR A 15 9.98 -16.64 -3.61
C TYR A 15 10.28 -15.43 -2.71
N TRP A 16 11.25 -14.60 -3.12
CA TRP A 16 11.57 -13.37 -2.40
C TRP A 16 10.43 -12.35 -2.41
N LEU A 17 9.67 -12.27 -3.51
CA LEU A 17 8.48 -11.43 -3.59
C LEU A 17 7.45 -11.86 -2.55
N VAL A 18 7.10 -13.15 -2.54
CA VAL A 18 6.13 -13.74 -1.61
C VAL A 18 6.52 -13.44 -0.17
N ILE A 19 7.76 -13.74 0.24
CA ILE A 19 8.23 -13.51 1.61
C ILE A 19 8.03 -12.05 2.03
N ARG A 20 8.45 -11.11 1.19
CA ARG A 20 8.40 -9.69 1.55
C ARG A 20 6.96 -9.20 1.64
N LEU A 21 6.06 -9.65 0.75
CA LEU A 21 4.65 -9.31 0.83
C LEU A 21 4.02 -9.81 2.13
N TYR A 22 4.19 -11.09 2.45
CA TYR A 22 3.67 -11.66 3.70
C TYR A 22 4.27 -10.96 4.93
N PHE A 23 5.57 -10.68 4.90
CA PHE A 23 6.23 -9.95 5.98
C PHE A 23 5.64 -8.54 6.16
N ALA A 24 5.47 -7.79 5.06
CA ALA A 24 4.87 -6.46 5.09
C ALA A 24 3.41 -6.49 5.57
N ALA A 25 2.63 -7.50 5.17
CA ALA A 25 1.23 -7.65 5.58
C ALA A 25 1.06 -8.06 7.06
N ILE A 26 1.97 -8.90 7.59
CA ILE A 26 1.90 -9.39 8.98
C ILE A 26 2.37 -8.32 9.97
N PHE A 27 3.34 -7.49 9.59
CA PHE A 27 3.91 -6.47 10.47
C PHE A 27 2.89 -5.51 11.11
N PRO A 28 1.91 -4.92 10.38
CA PRO A 28 0.90 -4.05 10.98
C PRO A 28 0.01 -4.81 11.98
N ILE A 29 -0.29 -6.08 11.72
CA ILE A 29 -1.06 -6.94 12.65
C ILE A 29 -0.26 -7.16 13.93
N PHE A 30 1.00 -7.58 13.81
CA PHE A 30 1.86 -7.85 14.96
C PHE A 30 2.03 -6.61 15.85
N LEU A 31 2.32 -5.46 15.23
CA LEU A 31 2.47 -4.22 15.99
C LEU A 31 1.15 -3.77 16.63
N THR A 32 0.01 -3.94 15.96
CA THR A 32 -1.31 -3.64 16.56
C THR A 32 -1.54 -4.47 17.81
N ILE A 33 -1.27 -5.78 17.74
CA ILE A 33 -1.34 -6.70 18.90
C ILE A 33 -0.38 -6.24 20.01
N TYR A 34 0.86 -5.89 19.66
CA TYR A 34 1.84 -5.40 20.62
C TYR A 34 1.38 -4.12 21.36
N TYR A 35 0.85 -3.14 20.64
CA TYR A 35 0.34 -1.91 21.25
C TYR A 35 -0.92 -2.13 22.08
N PHE A 36 -1.77 -3.08 21.67
CA PHE A 36 -2.95 -3.50 22.44
C PHE A 36 -2.55 -4.06 23.81
N PHE A 37 -1.62 -5.01 23.87
CA PHE A 37 -1.16 -5.58 25.13
C PHE A 37 -0.39 -4.59 26.01
N ARG A 38 0.23 -3.56 25.43
CA ARG A 38 0.91 -2.49 26.18
C ARG A 38 -0.03 -1.39 26.67
N GLY A 39 -1.32 -1.39 26.31
CA GLY A 39 -2.28 -0.34 26.66
C GLY A 39 -1.96 1.04 26.06
N ASN A 40 -1.05 1.13 25.09
CA ASN A 40 -0.53 2.38 24.53
C ASN A 40 -1.15 2.72 23.17
N ILE A 41 -2.43 2.42 22.98
CA ILE A 41 -3.12 2.66 21.71
C ILE A 41 -3.58 4.12 21.63
N SER A 42 -3.04 4.86 20.67
CA SER A 42 -3.63 6.14 20.28
C SER A 42 -4.79 5.86 19.33
N TYR A 43 -6.02 6.06 19.81
CA TYR A 43 -7.25 5.87 19.03
C TYR A 43 -7.22 6.64 17.71
N SER A 44 -6.73 7.88 17.70
CA SER A 44 -6.55 8.68 16.47
C SER A 44 -5.73 7.95 15.41
N LYS A 45 -4.60 7.33 15.80
CA LYS A 45 -3.78 6.56 14.86
C LYS A 45 -4.48 5.27 14.44
N ALA A 46 -5.11 4.56 15.38
CA ALA A 46 -5.83 3.32 15.08
C ALA A 46 -6.93 3.56 14.04
N TYR A 47 -7.77 4.58 14.24
CA TYR A 47 -8.81 4.96 13.28
C TYR A 47 -8.23 5.39 11.94
N THR A 48 -7.12 6.16 11.92
CA THR A 48 -6.46 6.52 10.66
C THR A 48 -5.98 5.29 9.89
N LEU A 49 -5.38 4.31 10.57
CA LEU A 49 -4.88 3.08 9.94
C LEU A 49 -6.03 2.18 9.47
N ILE A 50 -7.09 2.03 10.27
CA ILE A 50 -8.30 1.29 9.87
C ILE A 50 -8.95 1.94 8.65
N SER A 51 -9.12 3.27 8.64
CA SER A 51 -9.64 3.98 7.47
C SER A 51 -8.73 3.82 6.26
N SER A 52 -7.40 3.85 6.44
CA SER A 52 -6.46 3.62 5.34
C SER A 52 -6.61 2.23 4.71
N PHE A 53 -6.85 1.19 5.53
CA PHE A 53 -7.12 -0.16 5.03
C PHE A 53 -8.33 -0.18 4.09
N PHE A 54 -9.46 0.40 4.51
CA PHE A 54 -10.65 0.44 3.68
C PHE A 54 -10.48 1.28 2.41
N ILE A 55 -9.78 2.41 2.52
CA ILE A 55 -9.52 3.30 1.38
C ILE A 55 -8.65 2.60 0.34
N VAL A 56 -7.60 1.90 0.76
CA VAL A 56 -6.73 1.13 -0.13
C VAL A 56 -7.49 -0.04 -0.75
N ALA A 57 -8.15 -0.85 0.10
CA ALA A 57 -8.89 -2.04 -0.32
C ALA A 57 -9.94 -1.72 -1.39
N LEU A 58 -10.80 -0.75 -1.10
CA LEU A 58 -11.89 -0.33 -1.99
C LEU A 58 -11.42 0.62 -3.09
N GLY A 59 -10.31 1.33 -2.87
CA GLY A 59 -9.81 2.36 -3.78
C GLY A 59 -9.00 1.80 -4.95
N TRP A 60 -8.28 0.69 -4.77
CA TRP A 60 -7.56 0.02 -5.86
C TRP A 60 -7.31 -1.48 -5.68
N GLU A 61 -7.10 -2.00 -4.48
CA GLU A 61 -6.62 -3.39 -4.34
C GLU A 61 -7.62 -4.46 -4.79
N ILE A 62 -8.90 -4.30 -4.45
CA ILE A 62 -9.96 -5.23 -4.90
C ILE A 62 -10.11 -5.15 -6.42
N TRP A 63 -10.11 -3.94 -6.98
CA TRP A 63 -10.25 -3.71 -8.42
C TRP A 63 -9.11 -4.33 -9.21
N MET A 64 -7.86 -4.09 -8.80
CA MET A 64 -6.69 -4.68 -9.44
C MET A 64 -6.62 -6.19 -9.23
N THR A 65 -7.03 -6.70 -8.06
CA THR A 65 -6.99 -8.14 -7.78
C THR A 65 -7.93 -8.90 -8.71
N TYR A 66 -9.15 -8.41 -8.92
CA TYR A 66 -10.17 -9.11 -9.70
C TYR A 66 -10.36 -8.59 -11.12
N GLY A 67 -9.65 -7.55 -11.55
CA GLY A 67 -9.80 -7.00 -12.91
C GLY A 67 -11.20 -6.41 -13.15
N LEU A 68 -11.84 -5.83 -12.12
CA LEU A 68 -13.28 -5.55 -12.14
C LEU A 68 -13.74 -4.58 -13.24
N ALA A 69 -12.86 -3.71 -13.74
CA ALA A 69 -13.23 -2.72 -14.74
C ALA A 69 -12.06 -2.46 -15.72
N GLY A 70 -12.09 -3.11 -16.87
CA GLY A 70 -11.19 -2.80 -18.00
C GLY A 70 -9.73 -3.25 -17.82
N GLY A 71 -9.43 -4.09 -16.84
CA GLY A 71 -8.11 -4.70 -16.65
C GLY A 71 -8.19 -6.20 -16.41
N LEU A 72 -7.05 -6.88 -16.36
CA LEU A 72 -6.99 -8.32 -16.14
C LEU A 72 -6.92 -8.66 -14.64
N PRO A 73 -7.55 -9.77 -14.20
CA PRO A 73 -7.40 -10.23 -12.84
C PRO A 73 -5.94 -10.64 -12.55
N VAL A 74 -5.56 -10.64 -11.28
CA VAL A 74 -4.15 -10.79 -10.88
C VAL A 74 -3.56 -12.15 -11.25
N ASP A 75 -4.36 -13.21 -11.30
CA ASP A 75 -3.95 -14.56 -11.71
C ASP A 75 -3.65 -14.69 -13.20
N GLU A 76 -4.27 -13.86 -14.04
CA GLU A 76 -3.93 -13.77 -15.47
C GLU A 76 -2.68 -12.92 -15.72
N ARG A 77 -2.33 -12.03 -14.79
CA ARG A 77 -1.17 -11.13 -14.90
C ARG A 77 0.15 -11.74 -14.39
N ARG A 78 0.10 -12.89 -13.71
CA ARG A 78 1.27 -13.52 -13.05
C ARG A 78 1.37 -15.00 -13.36
N SER A 79 2.49 -15.60 -12.96
CA SER A 79 2.72 -17.04 -13.13
C SER A 79 1.76 -17.89 -12.29
N VAL A 80 1.51 -19.12 -12.74
CA VAL A 80 0.72 -20.11 -11.99
C VAL A 80 1.34 -20.38 -10.62
N MET A 81 2.67 -20.40 -10.53
CA MET A 81 3.44 -20.57 -9.29
C MET A 81 3.15 -19.45 -8.29
N LEU A 82 3.17 -18.19 -8.75
CA LEU A 82 2.88 -17.04 -7.89
C LEU A 82 1.40 -17.00 -7.48
N THR A 83 0.49 -17.43 -8.36
CA THR A 83 -0.94 -17.59 -8.02
C THR A 83 -1.19 -18.67 -6.98
N CYS A 84 -0.45 -19.78 -7.04
CA CYS A 84 -0.48 -20.82 -6.01
C CYS A 84 -0.01 -20.28 -4.66
N ALA A 85 1.08 -19.50 -4.64
CA ALA A 85 1.66 -18.98 -3.40
C ALA A 85 0.88 -17.83 -2.77
N ILE A 86 0.24 -16.99 -3.58
CA ILE A 86 -0.59 -15.86 -3.14
C ILE A 86 -1.96 -16.00 -3.81
N PRO A 87 -2.90 -16.80 -3.29
CA PRO A 87 -4.19 -17.00 -3.93
C PRO A 87 -4.95 -15.68 -4.14
N VAL A 88 -5.67 -15.57 -5.25
CA VAL A 88 -6.38 -14.32 -5.68
C VAL A 88 -7.23 -13.74 -4.55
N ASN A 89 -7.99 -14.60 -3.85
CA ASN A 89 -8.91 -14.18 -2.78
C ASN A 89 -8.22 -13.61 -1.52
N ILE A 90 -6.90 -13.78 -1.41
CA ILE A 90 -6.09 -13.25 -0.30
C ILE A 90 -5.20 -12.10 -0.76
N ASN A 91 -4.95 -11.98 -2.07
CA ASN A 91 -4.04 -10.99 -2.65
C ASN A 91 -4.41 -9.55 -2.24
N TRP A 92 -5.67 -9.17 -2.45
CA TRP A 92 -6.17 -7.83 -2.10
C TRP A 92 -5.95 -7.52 -0.61
N LEU A 93 -6.14 -8.51 0.26
CA LEU A 93 -5.99 -8.36 1.71
C LEU A 93 -4.53 -8.15 2.09
N LEU A 94 -3.62 -8.95 1.54
CA LEU A 94 -2.19 -8.86 1.82
C LEU A 94 -1.60 -7.54 1.34
N ASN A 95 -1.91 -7.13 0.10
CA ASN A 95 -1.45 -5.84 -0.42
C ASN A 95 -2.06 -4.66 0.34
N SER A 96 -3.35 -4.72 0.70
CA SER A 96 -3.98 -3.67 1.51
C SER A 96 -3.29 -3.51 2.87
N LEU A 97 -2.89 -4.61 3.52
CA LEU A 97 -2.14 -4.56 4.77
C LEU A 97 -0.72 -4.01 4.58
N ALA A 98 -0.05 -4.37 3.49
CA ALA A 98 1.26 -3.81 3.15
C ALA A 98 1.18 -2.29 2.94
N ASP A 99 0.15 -1.81 2.24
CA ASP A 99 -0.07 -0.37 2.05
C ASP A 99 -0.39 0.37 3.36
N VAL A 100 -1.15 -0.26 4.27
CA VAL A 100 -1.38 0.26 5.63
C VAL A 100 -0.05 0.40 6.40
N LEU A 101 0.88 -0.54 6.24
CA LEU A 101 2.22 -0.41 6.81
C LEU A 101 2.96 0.81 6.25
N ILE A 102 2.88 1.05 4.94
CA ILE A 102 3.46 2.24 4.31
C ILE A 102 2.88 3.52 4.90
N VAL A 103 1.55 3.59 5.03
CA VAL A 103 0.85 4.72 5.66
C VAL A 103 1.35 4.94 7.08
N TRP A 104 1.50 3.87 7.85
CA TRP A 104 1.99 3.95 9.21
C TRP A 104 3.42 4.50 9.29
N ILE A 105 4.34 3.99 8.48
CA ILE A 105 5.72 4.47 8.42
C ILE A 105 5.75 5.97 8.06
N GLY A 106 4.90 6.41 7.13
CA GLY A 106 4.75 7.82 6.78
C GLY A 106 4.32 8.68 7.97
N LEU A 107 3.29 8.25 8.71
CA LEU A 107 2.85 8.93 9.93
C LEU A 107 3.94 8.94 11.01
N PHE A 108 4.75 7.90 11.09
CA PHE A 108 5.91 7.83 11.98
C PHE A 108 6.99 8.85 11.59
N PHE A 109 7.29 9.02 10.30
CA PHE A 109 8.23 10.06 9.84
C PHE A 109 7.75 11.46 10.15
N VAL A 110 6.47 11.76 9.88
CA VAL A 110 5.86 13.05 10.26
C VAL A 110 5.99 13.28 11.76
N LYS A 111 5.61 12.29 12.59
CA LYS A 111 5.70 12.42 14.05
C LYS A 111 7.14 12.65 14.53
N THR A 112 8.12 11.97 13.91
CA THR A 112 9.54 12.07 14.29
C THR A 112 10.11 13.44 13.92
N TYR A 113 9.81 13.94 12.72
CA TYR A 113 10.25 15.26 12.26
C TYR A 113 9.68 16.41 13.12
N TYR A 114 8.45 16.26 13.63
CA TYR A 114 7.77 17.25 14.45
C TYR A 114 7.88 17.02 15.98
N LYS A 115 8.72 16.11 16.46
CA LYS A 115 8.80 15.73 17.89
C LYS A 115 8.96 16.91 18.86
N ASN A 116 9.71 17.94 18.47
CA ASN A 116 9.99 19.13 19.26
C ASN A 116 9.22 20.38 18.79
N LYS A 117 8.21 20.21 17.93
CA LYS A 117 7.41 21.27 17.33
C LYS A 117 5.94 21.11 17.72
N LYS A 118 5.10 22.09 17.35
CA LYS A 118 3.64 21.92 17.42
C LYS A 118 3.23 20.70 16.60
N SER A 119 2.33 19.89 17.14
CA SER A 119 1.87 18.67 16.46
C SER A 119 1.23 19.00 15.11
N PRO A 120 1.69 18.39 14.00
CA PRO A 120 1.15 18.62 12.68
C PRO A 120 -0.22 17.97 12.48
N PHE A 121 -0.73 17.27 13.49
CA PHE A 121 -2.05 16.61 13.46
C PHE A 121 -3.16 17.47 14.08
N ILE A 122 -2.88 18.72 14.45
CA ILE A 122 -3.90 19.64 15.00
C ILE A 122 -4.59 20.42 13.87
N LYS A 123 -3.79 20.88 12.90
CA LYS A 123 -4.22 21.63 11.73
C LYS A 123 -3.33 21.24 10.55
N TRP A 124 -3.81 21.56 9.35
CA TRP A 124 -3.06 21.30 8.13
C TRP A 124 -1.73 22.07 8.12
N GLU A 125 -0.65 21.34 7.91
CA GLU A 125 0.71 21.82 7.78
C GLU A 125 1.31 21.25 6.50
N TRP A 126 1.70 22.13 5.56
CA TRP A 126 2.25 21.73 4.27
C TRP A 126 3.53 20.89 4.40
N GLY A 127 4.34 21.14 5.44
CA GLY A 127 5.54 20.34 5.69
C GLY A 127 5.21 18.86 5.98
N ALA A 128 4.17 18.57 6.75
CA ALA A 128 3.74 17.20 7.03
C ALA A 128 3.15 16.54 5.78
N PHE A 129 2.36 17.29 4.99
CA PHE A 129 1.86 16.83 3.70
C PHE A 129 3.01 16.41 2.76
N PHE A 130 4.04 17.24 2.59
CA PHE A 130 5.16 16.92 1.69
C PHE A 130 6.02 15.75 2.20
N ILE A 131 6.19 15.60 3.51
CA ILE A 131 6.85 14.41 4.07
C ILE A 131 6.11 13.13 3.67
N LEU A 132 4.78 13.12 3.81
CA LEU A 132 3.96 11.98 3.40
C LEU A 132 3.99 11.76 1.90
N LEU A 133 3.86 12.82 1.11
CA LEU A 133 3.86 12.74 -0.36
C LEU A 133 5.18 12.13 -0.86
N ILE A 134 6.32 12.66 -0.39
CA ILE A 134 7.64 12.18 -0.78
C ILE A 134 7.78 10.71 -0.38
N TRP A 135 7.41 10.34 0.85
CA TRP A 135 7.47 8.96 1.30
C TRP A 135 6.62 8.03 0.43
N PHE A 136 5.35 8.36 0.20
CA PHE A 136 4.42 7.54 -0.56
C PHE A 136 4.80 7.39 -2.03
N ILE A 137 5.38 8.41 -2.65
CA ILE A 137 5.87 8.31 -4.03
C ILE A 137 7.16 7.49 -4.10
N VAL A 138 8.14 7.78 -3.24
CA VAL A 138 9.45 7.08 -3.27
C VAL A 138 9.28 5.58 -2.99
N GLN A 139 8.46 5.22 -2.00
CA GLN A 139 8.18 3.81 -1.72
C GLN A 139 7.46 3.15 -2.90
N ASN A 140 6.51 3.81 -3.55
CA ASN A 140 5.75 3.19 -4.63
C ASN A 140 6.62 2.99 -5.88
N ILE A 141 7.51 3.93 -6.18
CA ILE A 141 8.56 3.76 -7.21
C ILE A 141 9.42 2.53 -6.89
N TYR A 142 9.81 2.34 -5.63
CA TYR A 142 10.57 1.16 -5.22
C TYR A 142 9.76 -0.14 -5.38
N VAL A 143 8.49 -0.16 -4.98
CA VAL A 143 7.64 -1.35 -5.14
C VAL A 143 7.42 -1.68 -6.61
N GLU A 144 7.10 -0.70 -7.47
CA GLU A 144 6.98 -0.92 -8.92
C GLU A 144 8.28 -1.42 -9.57
N ALA A 145 9.40 -0.80 -9.24
CA ALA A 145 10.69 -1.16 -9.81
C ALA A 145 11.15 -2.58 -9.42
N PHE A 146 10.86 -3.02 -8.18
CA PHE A 146 11.50 -4.23 -7.63
C PHE A 146 10.54 -5.36 -7.24
N PHE A 147 9.24 -5.11 -7.14
CA PHE A 147 8.25 -6.11 -6.73
C PHE A 147 7.21 -6.36 -7.82
N TYR A 148 6.70 -5.29 -8.39
CA TYR A 148 5.40 -5.32 -9.05
C TYR A 148 5.44 -5.49 -10.56
N HIS A 149 6.61 -5.52 -11.20
CA HIS A 149 6.69 -5.77 -12.66
C HIS A 149 6.05 -7.11 -13.09
N LEU A 150 5.92 -8.08 -12.17
CA LEU A 150 5.22 -9.36 -12.40
C LEU A 150 3.76 -9.40 -11.93
N GLN A 151 3.30 -8.39 -11.19
CA GLN A 151 1.95 -8.36 -10.60
C GLN A 151 1.05 -7.28 -11.20
N LEU A 152 1.63 -6.19 -11.73
CA LEU A 152 0.86 -5.07 -12.25
C LEU A 152 0.51 -5.19 -13.75
N GLY A 153 1.13 -6.13 -14.47
CA GLY A 153 0.99 -6.27 -15.93
C GLY A 153 1.92 -5.31 -16.69
N SER A 154 2.24 -5.64 -17.95
CA SER A 154 3.27 -4.93 -18.72
C SER A 154 2.73 -3.85 -19.65
N ASN A 155 1.43 -3.87 -20.01
CA ASN A 155 0.89 -3.08 -21.13
C ASN A 155 -0.40 -2.30 -20.83
N GLY A 156 -0.68 -1.98 -19.56
CA GLY A 156 -1.91 -1.25 -19.20
C GLY A 156 -3.05 -2.15 -18.77
N ASP A 157 -2.80 -3.41 -18.40
CA ASP A 157 -3.81 -4.36 -17.90
C ASP A 157 -4.33 -4.04 -16.49
N LEU A 158 -4.03 -2.85 -15.96
CA LEU A 158 -4.49 -2.41 -14.65
C LEU A 158 -5.97 -2.03 -14.73
N SER A 159 -6.78 -2.68 -13.89
CA SER A 159 -8.18 -2.33 -13.74
C SER A 159 -8.31 -0.86 -13.37
N TRP A 160 -9.32 -0.21 -13.93
CA TRP A 160 -9.85 1.01 -13.35
C TRP A 160 -10.23 0.79 -11.90
N ALA A 161 -10.01 1.81 -11.08
CA ALA A 161 -10.42 1.84 -9.69
C ALA A 161 -10.75 3.27 -9.25
N PRO A 162 -11.49 3.47 -8.14
CA PRO A 162 -11.85 4.80 -7.66
C PRO A 162 -10.67 5.76 -7.45
N LEU A 163 -9.50 5.25 -7.05
CA LEU A 163 -8.28 6.04 -6.89
C LEU A 163 -7.27 5.85 -8.03
N GLN A 164 -7.65 5.11 -9.08
CA GLN A 164 -6.98 4.99 -10.38
C GLN A 164 -7.96 5.37 -11.51
N PRO A 165 -8.39 6.64 -11.56
CA PRO A 165 -9.58 7.03 -12.32
C PRO A 165 -9.42 6.93 -13.84
N LEU A 166 -8.19 6.83 -14.37
CA LEU A 166 -7.99 6.63 -15.81
C LEU A 166 -7.73 5.16 -16.17
N GLY A 167 -7.55 4.29 -15.17
CA GLY A 167 -7.41 2.84 -15.33
C GLY A 167 -6.44 2.43 -16.45
N SER A 168 -6.79 1.35 -17.14
CA SER A 168 -6.08 0.84 -18.32
C SER A 168 -6.09 1.81 -19.50
N TRP A 169 -7.09 2.70 -19.59
CA TRP A 169 -7.31 3.57 -20.75
C TRP A 169 -6.23 4.64 -20.91
N TYR A 170 -5.68 5.15 -19.80
CA TYR A 170 -4.58 6.10 -19.83
C TYR A 170 -3.58 5.84 -18.70
N ASN A 171 -2.59 4.98 -19.01
CA ASN A 171 -1.51 4.65 -18.09
C ASN A 171 -0.12 4.74 -18.77
N PRO A 172 0.36 5.95 -19.12
CA PRO A 172 1.68 6.09 -19.71
C PRO A 172 2.78 5.64 -18.74
N THR A 173 3.83 5.04 -19.27
CA THR A 173 5.09 4.85 -18.54
C THR A 173 5.75 6.20 -18.35
N LEU A 174 5.98 6.59 -17.10
CA LEU A 174 6.66 7.84 -16.75
C LEU A 174 8.17 7.72 -16.99
N PHE A 175 8.77 6.63 -16.52
CA PHE A 175 10.17 6.27 -16.72
C PHE A 175 10.37 4.78 -16.42
N LYS A 176 11.58 4.27 -16.66
CA LYS A 176 11.94 2.87 -16.38
C LYS A 176 13.10 2.78 -15.41
N ILE A 177 13.04 1.84 -14.47
CA ILE A 177 14.15 1.48 -13.59
C ILE A 177 14.52 0.04 -13.87
N LEU A 178 15.77 -0.21 -14.29
CA LEU A 178 16.24 -1.57 -14.64
C LEU A 178 15.35 -2.28 -15.69
N GLY A 179 14.75 -1.51 -16.61
CA GLY A 179 13.82 -2.01 -17.61
C GLY A 179 12.36 -2.11 -17.14
N ASN A 180 12.09 -2.04 -15.84
CA ASN A 180 10.74 -2.11 -15.28
C ASN A 180 10.02 -0.76 -15.40
N PRO A 181 8.79 -0.73 -15.94
CA PRO A 181 8.04 0.51 -16.12
C PRO A 181 7.53 1.04 -14.78
N ILE A 182 7.67 2.35 -14.58
CA ILE A 182 6.97 3.10 -13.55
C ILE A 182 5.80 3.83 -14.21
N THR A 183 4.58 3.53 -13.79
CA THR A 183 3.38 3.94 -14.52
C THR A 183 2.65 5.11 -13.85
N PHE A 184 1.91 5.89 -14.63
CA PHE A 184 1.21 7.06 -14.10
C PHE A 184 0.08 6.68 -13.12
N GLN A 185 -0.73 5.67 -13.44
CA GLN A 185 -1.90 5.30 -12.62
C GLN A 185 -1.50 4.86 -11.21
N THR A 186 -0.49 4.02 -11.11
CA THR A 186 0.01 3.50 -9.84
C THR A 186 0.55 4.62 -8.95
N GLN A 187 1.29 5.57 -9.52
CA GLN A 187 1.75 6.76 -8.79
C GLN A 187 0.59 7.69 -8.41
N SER A 188 -0.42 7.83 -9.29
CA SER A 188 -1.56 8.71 -9.05
C SER A 188 -2.38 8.30 -7.82
N CYS A 189 -2.52 7.01 -7.51
CA CYS A 189 -3.11 6.53 -6.25
C CYS A 189 -2.50 7.22 -5.04
N TRP A 190 -1.17 7.22 -4.99
CA TRP A 190 -0.41 7.72 -3.85
C TRP A 190 -0.47 9.25 -3.76
N ILE A 191 -0.52 9.93 -4.91
CA ILE A 191 -0.78 11.38 -4.95
C ILE A 191 -2.15 11.69 -4.36
N ILE A 192 -3.20 10.95 -4.76
CA ILE A 192 -4.58 11.20 -4.33
C ILE A 192 -4.78 10.79 -2.86
N ILE A 193 -4.20 9.69 -2.40
CA ILE A 193 -4.39 9.21 -1.03
C ILE A 193 -3.62 10.06 -0.01
N THR A 194 -2.51 10.69 -0.39
CA THR A 194 -1.69 11.53 0.51
C THR A 194 -2.53 12.59 1.25
N PRO A 195 -3.27 13.48 0.57
CA PRO A 195 -4.08 14.48 1.26
C PRO A 195 -5.21 13.86 2.08
N ILE A 196 -5.78 12.73 1.65
CA ILE A 196 -6.84 12.02 2.36
C ILE A 196 -6.32 11.47 3.69
N ILE A 197 -5.20 10.75 3.68
CA ILE A 197 -4.56 10.22 4.90
C ILE A 197 -4.22 11.34 5.85
N TYR A 198 -3.62 12.42 5.34
CA TYR A 198 -3.22 13.51 6.20
C TYR A 198 -4.44 14.20 6.84
N TYR A 199 -5.48 14.45 6.05
CA TYR A 199 -6.75 14.99 6.55
C TYR A 199 -7.38 14.09 7.61
N LEU A 200 -7.47 12.78 7.37
CA LEU A 200 -8.01 11.82 8.34
C LEU A 200 -7.21 11.80 9.65
N SER A 201 -5.88 11.88 9.56
CA SER A 201 -5.03 11.92 10.73
C SER A 201 -5.30 13.15 11.60
N ILE A 202 -5.62 14.31 10.99
CA ILE A 202 -6.03 15.53 11.71
C ILE A 202 -7.43 15.37 12.28
N TYR A 203 -8.37 14.88 11.46
CA TYR A 203 -9.77 14.70 11.84
C TYR A 203 -9.91 13.80 13.08
N PHE A 204 -9.30 12.62 13.07
CA PHE A 204 -9.35 11.72 14.22
C PHE A 204 -8.55 12.22 15.42
N ASN A 205 -7.51 13.04 15.21
CA ASN A 205 -6.81 13.68 16.32
C ASN A 205 -7.67 14.70 17.06
N ARG A 206 -8.51 15.43 16.32
CA ARG A 206 -9.47 16.39 16.90
C ARG A 206 -10.53 15.67 17.72
N ILE A 207 -11.19 14.67 17.11
CA ILE A 207 -12.21 13.87 17.80
C ILE A 207 -11.68 13.27 19.09
N GLN A 208 -10.46 12.71 19.09
CA GLN A 208 -9.88 12.12 20.30
C GLN A 208 -9.67 13.14 21.44
N LYS A 209 -9.48 14.43 21.15
CA LYS A 209 -9.28 15.46 22.18
C LYS A 209 -10.58 16.01 22.76
N ASP A 210 -11.70 15.78 22.08
CA ASP A 210 -13.03 16.24 22.50
C ASP A 210 -13.72 15.23 23.44
N PHE A 211 -13.07 14.08 23.72
CA PHE A 211 -13.43 13.06 24.71
C PHE A 211 -12.38 13.00 25.82
#